data_AF-A0A4U3MNU7-F1
#
_entry.id   AF-A0A4U3MNU7-F1
#
_cell.length_a   1.000
_cell.length_b   1.000
_cell.length_c   1.000
_cell.angle_alpha   90.00
_cell.angle_beta   90.00
_cell.angle_gamma   90.00
#
_symmetry.space_group_name_H-M   'P 1'
#
loop_
_entity.id
_entity.type
_entity.pdbx_description
1 polymer ?
#
loop_
_entity_poly.entity_id
_entity_poly.type
_entity_poly.pdbx_seq_one_letter_code
_entity_poly.pdbx_strand_id
1 'polypeptide(L)' 'MIVDRVARERAENQMLFQAVHEVARDHAGGAVDDVVAALLRNLPPAPRLSGDEVRRIAEQISVGRDPSGL' A
#
# COMPACT_ATOMS: atom_id res chain seq x y z
N MET A 1 -9.55 10.22 -25.74
CA MET A 1 -10.05 9.03 -25.03
C MET A 1 -9.87 9.25 -23.54
N ILE A 2 -10.93 9.63 -22.81
CA ILE A 2 -10.90 9.85 -21.35
C ILE A 2 -11.10 8.52 -20.60
N VAL A 3 -11.79 7.56 -21.24
CA VAL A 3 -12.13 6.25 -20.67
C VAL A 3 -10.88 5.40 -20.38
N ASP A 4 -9.87 5.41 -21.27
CA ASP A 4 -8.60 4.68 -21.06
C ASP A 4 -7.79 5.17 -19.87
N ARG A 5 -7.84 6.48 -19.58
CA ARG A 5 -7.11 7.06 -18.45
C ARG A 5 -7.73 6.63 -17.12
N VAL A 6 -9.05 6.71 -16.99
CA VAL A 6 -9.77 6.32 -15.78
C VAL A 6 -9.64 4.81 -15.52
N ALA A 7 -9.70 3.99 -16.57
CA ALA A 7 -9.53 2.55 -16.44
C ALA A 7 -8.11 2.19 -15.98
N ARG A 8 -7.08 2.85 -16.52
CA ARG A 8 -5.69 2.66 -16.09
C ARG A 8 -5.45 3.10 -14.66
N GLU A 9 -5.94 4.28 -14.27
CA GLU A 9 -5.84 4.78 -12.90
C GLU A 9 -6.53 3.84 -11.89
N ARG A 10 -7.68 3.24 -12.27
CA ARG A 10 -8.33 2.22 -11.44
C ARG A 10 -7.52 0.94 -11.31
N ALA A 11 -6.91 0.46 -12.40
CA ALA A 11 -6.08 -0.74 -12.37
C ALA A 11 -4.82 -0.53 -11.52
N GLU A 12 -4.16 0.63 -11.66
CA GLU A 12 -3.00 1.03 -10.85
C GLU A 12 -3.38 1.13 -9.36
N ASN A 13 -4.49 1.78 -9.03
CA ASN A 13 -4.98 1.87 -7.66
C ASN A 13 -5.35 0.50 -7.06
N GLN A 14 -5.90 -0.42 -7.87
CA GLN A 14 -6.24 -1.76 -7.42
C GLN A 14 -4.97 -2.59 -7.12
N MET A 15 -3.93 -2.47 -7.95
CA MET A 15 -2.64 -3.12 -7.68
C MET A 15 -1.99 -2.56 -6.41
N LEU A 16 -2.05 -1.24 -6.22
CA LEU A 16 -1.56 -0.60 -5.00
C LEU A 16 -2.30 -1.12 -3.76
N PHE A 17 -3.64 -1.14 -3.83
CA PHE A 17 -4.47 -1.65 -2.75
C PHE A 17 -4.11 -3.10 -2.40
N GLN A 18 -3.97 -3.97 -3.41
CA GLN A 18 -3.66 -5.37 -3.19
C GLN A 18 -2.28 -5.54 -2.51
N ALA A 19 -1.26 -4.82 -2.98
CA ALA A 19 0.08 -4.88 -2.39
C ALA A 19 0.07 -4.42 -0.92
N VAL A 20 -0.63 -3.32 -0.61
CA VAL A 20 -0.75 -2.83 0.77
C VAL A 20 -1.54 -3.81 1.64
N HIS A 21 -2.61 -4.40 1.11
CA HIS A 21 -3.44 -5.37 1.84
C HIS A 21 -2.66 -6.66 2.17
N GLU A 22 -1.87 -7.18 1.24
CA GLU A 22 -1.00 -8.35 1.46
C GLU A 22 0.04 -8.06 2.56
N VAL A 23 0.69 -6.89 2.51
CA VAL A 23 1.63 -6.49 3.57
C VAL A 23 0.91 -6.32 4.92
N ALA A 24 -0.27 -5.70 4.93
CA ALA A 24 -1.07 -5.52 6.13
C ALA A 24 -1.46 -6.86 6.76
N ARG A 25 -1.91 -7.82 5.94
CA ARG A 25 -2.28 -9.17 6.40
C ARG A 25 -1.11 -9.90 7.07
N ASP A 26 0.09 -9.78 6.51
CA ASP A 26 1.26 -10.54 6.97
C ASP A 26 2.02 -9.84 8.12
N HIS A 27 1.94 -8.51 8.22
CA HIS A 27 2.76 -7.72 9.15
C HIS A 27 1.94 -6.87 10.14
N ALA A 28 0.61 -7.02 10.19
CA ALA A 28 -0.23 -6.34 11.17
C ALA A 28 0.24 -6.61 12.61
N GLY A 29 0.39 -5.54 13.41
CA GLY A 29 0.91 -5.65 14.77
C GLY A 29 2.44 -5.77 14.87
N GLY A 30 3.14 -5.83 13.74
CA GLY A 30 4.61 -5.90 13.66
C GLY A 30 5.29 -4.55 13.85
N ALA A 31 6.63 -4.53 13.86
CA ALA A 31 7.40 -3.30 13.96
C ALA A 31 7.27 -2.44 12.68
N VAL A 32 7.17 -1.12 12.85
CA VAL A 32 7.01 -0.17 11.73
C VAL A 32 8.12 -0.35 10.68
N ASP A 33 9.38 -0.51 11.10
CA ASP A 33 10.50 -0.65 10.17
C ASP A 33 10.42 -1.92 9.30
N ASP A 34 9.91 -3.02 9.88
CA ASP A 34 9.70 -4.27 9.14
C ASP A 34 8.58 -4.12 8.10
N VAL A 35 7.51 -3.41 8.48
CA VAL A 35 6.38 -3.09 7.58
C VAL A 35 6.83 -2.15 6.46
N VAL A 36 7.63 -1.12 6.76
CA VAL A 36 8.21 -0.21 5.75
C VAL A 36 9.06 -1.02 4.76
N ALA A 37 9.92 -1.89 5.25
CA ALA A 37 10.75 -2.73 4.39
C ALA A 37 9.90 -3.67 3.51
N ALA A 38 8.80 -4.21 4.04
CA ALA A 38 7.86 -5.03 3.29
C ALA A 38 7.10 -4.22 2.21
N LEU A 39 6.63 -3.02 2.53
CA LEU A 39 6.00 -2.12 1.55
C LEU A 39 6.97 -1.77 0.42
N LEU A 40 8.20 -1.39 0.73
CA LEU A 40 9.20 -1.03 -0.30
C LEU A 40 9.54 -2.19 -1.24
N ARG A 41 9.41 -3.44 -0.79
CA ARG A 41 9.63 -4.64 -1.62
C ARG A 41 8.43 -5.02 -2.48
N ASN A 42 7.21 -4.81 -1.98
CA ASN A 42 5.98 -5.30 -2.60
C ASN A 42 5.19 -4.22 -3.36
N LEU A 43 5.51 -2.94 -3.17
CA LEU A 43 4.82 -1.85 -3.86
C LEU A 43 5.13 -1.87 -5.37
N PRO A 44 4.08 -1.71 -6.22
CA PRO A 44 4.28 -1.62 -7.66
C PRO A 44 5.02 -0.32 -8.03
N PRO A 45 5.72 -0.28 -9.19
CA PRO A 45 6.49 0.89 -9.63
C PRO A 45 5.62 2.13 -9.93
N ALA A 46 4.30 1.93 -10.09
CA ALA A 46 3.26 2.94 -10.14
C ALA A 46 1.93 2.32 -9.62
N PRO A 47 1.08 3.07 -8.90
CA PRO A 47 1.25 4.44 -8.45
C PRO A 47 2.32 4.54 -7.36
N ARG A 48 3.15 5.60 -7.42
CA ARG A 48 4.24 5.80 -6.46
C ARG A 48 3.70 6.47 -5.21
N LEU A 49 3.75 5.76 -4.08
CA LEU A 49 3.61 6.38 -2.77
C LEU A 49 4.87 7.17 -2.45
N SER A 50 4.71 8.37 -1.88
CA SER A 50 5.82 9.10 -1.28
C SER A 50 6.36 8.37 -0.06
N GLY A 51 7.62 8.65 0.33
CA GLY A 51 8.22 8.04 1.52
C GLY A 51 7.41 8.32 2.80
N ASP A 52 6.80 9.50 2.90
CA ASP A 52 5.93 9.88 4.01
C ASP A 52 4.63 9.07 4.03
N GLU A 53 4.04 8.81 2.86
CA GLU A 53 2.85 7.96 2.74
C GLU A 53 3.16 6.51 3.09
N VAL A 54 4.30 5.96 2.63
CA VAL A 54 4.75 4.61 2.99
C VAL A 54 4.90 4.49 4.50
N ARG A 55 5.53 5.48 5.14
CA ARG A 55 5.70 5.50 6.60
C ARG A 55 4.36 5.56 7.33
N ARG A 56 3.44 6.41 6.89
CA ARG A 56 2.09 6.52 7.48
C ARG A 56 1.31 5.21 7.37
N ILE A 57 1.37 4.54 6.23
CA ILE A 57 0.71 3.24 6.02
C ILE A 57 1.35 2.19 6.94
N ALA A 58 2.68 2.18 7.04
CA ALA A 58 3.40 1.25 7.92
C ALA A 58 3.03 1.45 9.40
N GLU A 59 2.90 2.69 9.86
CA GLU A 59 2.44 3.00 11.21
C GLU A 59 1.02 2.48 11.46
N GLN A 60 0.11 2.62 10.48
CA GLN A 60 -1.25 2.11 10.58
C GLN A 60 -1.30 0.57 10.66
N ILE A 61 -0.55 -0.11 9.80
CA ILE A 61 -0.43 -1.58 9.82
C ILE A 61 0.20 -2.07 11.13
N SER A 62 1.26 -1.38 11.59
CA SER A 62 1.94 -1.70 12.84
C SER A 62 1.01 -1.63 14.06
N VAL A 63 0.08 -0.69 14.10
CA VAL A 63 -0.96 -0.63 15.16
C VAL A 63 -2.11 -1.64 14.96
N GLY A 64 -2.02 -2.51 13.95
CA GLY A 64 -3.05 -3.50 13.63
C GLY A 64 -4.29 -2.90 12.98
N ARG A 65 -4.23 -1.66 12.48
CA ARG A 65 -5.29 -1.11 11.64
C ARG A 65 -5.04 -1.52 10.21
N ASP A 66 -6.08 -1.98 9.54
CA ASP A 66 -6.05 -2.17 8.10
C ASP A 66 -6.20 -0.79 7.42
N PRO A 67 -5.13 -0.23 6.80
CA PRO A 67 -5.21 1.04 6.10
C PRO A 67 -5.99 0.93 4.78
N SER A 68 -6.29 -0.29 4.32
CA SER A 68 -6.98 -0.54 3.06
C SER A 68 -8.48 -0.18 3.12
N GLY A 69 -9.06 -0.05 4.31
CA GLY A 69 -10.36 0.60 4.51
C GLY A 69 -11.59 -0.18 4.01
N LEU A 70 -11.54 -1.51 4.03
CA LEU A 70 -12.74 -2.35 3.89
C LEU A 70 -13.65 -2.28 5.13
#